data_AF-A0A0N4ZYF1-F1
#
_entry.id   AF-A0A0N4ZYF1-F1
#
_cell.length_a   1.000
_cell.length_b   1.000
_cell.length_c   1.000
_cell.angle_alpha   90.00
_cell.angle_beta   90.00
_cell.angle_gamma   90.00
#
_symmetry.space_group_name_H-M   'P 1'
#
loop_
_entity.id
_entity.type
_entity.pdbx_description
1 polymer ?
#
loop_
_entity_poly.entity_id
_entity_poly.type
_entity_poly.pdbx_seq_one_letter_code
_entity_poly.pdbx_strand_id
1 'polypeptide(L)'
;MEVDNVALNTYELLCDVLDINQSKSIKDTFQIINQKISELRKDHTLKNPLVKDSLSKKELSVLENVNDAMYEDYRLREELFKLRSQATIESFQYSKAKHFKIEDYNTMIKEGQKHPIPSISKLSRAEILSASEDMLLIEKISNIDSSKGTNNSTKKYILEDKPKDRGGRMVGH
;
A
#
# COMPACT_ATOMS: atom_id res chain seq x y z
N MET A 1 -31.31 3.29 6.88
CA MET A 1 -31.40 4.59 6.19
C MET A 1 -30.07 5.01 5.57
N GLU A 2 -28.92 5.00 6.27
CA GLU A 2 -27.62 5.28 5.61
C GLU A 2 -27.18 4.16 4.65
N VAL A 3 -27.39 2.89 5.03
CA VAL A 3 -26.95 1.72 4.23
C VAL A 3 -27.65 1.64 2.87
N ASP A 4 -28.94 2.00 2.81
CA ASP A 4 -29.72 1.98 1.58
C ASP A 4 -29.25 3.05 0.58
N ASN A 5 -28.79 4.20 1.10
CA ASN A 5 -28.26 5.30 0.30
C ASN A 5 -26.87 4.97 -0.27
N VAL A 6 -26.00 4.34 0.52
CA VAL A 6 -24.68 3.87 0.05
C VAL A 6 -24.83 2.81 -1.03
N ALA A 7 -25.74 1.85 -0.84
CA ALA A 7 -25.99 0.79 -1.83
C ALA A 7 -26.51 1.35 -3.16
N LEU A 8 -27.43 2.31 -3.10
CA LEU A 8 -27.98 2.97 -4.29
C LEU A 8 -26.90 3.78 -5.04
N ASN A 9 -26.13 4.60 -4.32
CA ASN A 9 -25.05 5.38 -4.91
C ASN A 9 -23.96 4.49 -5.53
N THR A 10 -23.61 3.38 -4.87
CA THR A 10 -22.64 2.41 -5.41
C THR A 10 -23.15 1.75 -6.69
N TYR A 11 -24.45 1.44 -6.74
CA TYR A 11 -25.10 0.90 -7.93
C TYR A 11 -25.13 1.91 -9.08
N GLU A 12 -25.47 3.17 -8.80
CA GLU A 12 -25.44 4.26 -9.79
C GLU A 12 -24.03 4.45 -10.34
N LEU A 13 -23.02 4.56 -9.48
CA LEU A 13 -21.62 4.67 -9.87
C LEU A 13 -21.16 3.49 -10.73
N LEU A 14 -21.59 2.27 -10.39
CA LEU A 14 -21.24 1.08 -11.17
C LEU A 14 -21.90 1.10 -12.55
N CYS A 15 -23.14 1.59 -12.66
CA CYS A 15 -23.81 1.78 -13.94
C CYS A 15 -23.12 2.86 -14.78
N ASP A 16 -22.67 3.96 -14.16
CA ASP A 16 -21.95 5.03 -14.86
C ASP A 16 -20.56 4.57 -15.34
N VAL A 17 -19.78 3.91 -14.47
CA VAL A 17 -18.45 3.39 -14.80
C VAL A 17 -18.52 2.36 -15.92
N LEU A 18 -19.56 1.52 -15.90
CA LEU A 18 -19.77 0.52 -16.93
C LEU A 18 -20.60 1.04 -18.10
N ASP A 19 -21.01 2.31 -18.14
CA ASP A 19 -21.87 2.88 -19.18
C ASP A 19 -23.08 1.98 -19.50
N ILE A 20 -23.90 1.74 -18.46
CA ILE A 20 -25.10 0.89 -18.51
C ILE A 20 -26.33 1.73 -18.18
N ASN A 21 -27.31 1.70 -19.08
CA ASN A 21 -28.62 2.31 -18.82
C ASN A 21 -29.36 1.50 -17.75
N GLN A 22 -29.67 2.15 -16.62
CA GLN A 22 -30.38 1.51 -15.52
C GLN A 22 -31.74 0.96 -15.99
N SER A 23 -31.94 -0.35 -15.87
CA SER A 23 -33.20 -0.99 -16.21
C SER A 23 -34.21 -0.90 -15.05
N LYS A 24 -35.51 -1.10 -15.33
CA LYS A 24 -36.56 -1.18 -14.28
C LYS A 24 -36.43 -2.40 -13.38
N SER A 25 -35.65 -3.41 -13.79
CA SER A 25 -35.41 -4.67 -13.07
C SER A 25 -33.95 -4.79 -12.67
N ILE A 26 -33.70 -4.91 -11.35
CA ILE A 26 -32.35 -5.08 -10.78
C ILE A 26 -31.67 -6.33 -11.34
N LYS A 27 -32.42 -7.43 -11.51
CA LYS A 27 -31.88 -8.70 -12.04
C LYS A 27 -31.34 -8.53 -13.46
N ASP A 28 -32.06 -7.79 -14.29
CA ASP A 28 -31.70 -7.58 -15.69
C ASP A 28 -30.45 -6.70 -15.78
N THR A 29 -30.34 -5.68 -14.92
CA THR A 29 -29.11 -4.87 -14.84
C THR A 29 -27.91 -5.72 -14.41
N PHE A 30 -28.04 -6.59 -13.41
CA PHE A 30 -26.96 -7.49 -13.00
C PHE A 30 -26.54 -8.46 -14.12
N GLN A 31 -27.49 -8.92 -14.94
CA GLN A 31 -27.18 -9.75 -16.10
C GLN A 31 -26.37 -8.97 -17.15
N ILE A 32 -26.76 -7.72 -17.44
CA ILE A 32 -26.04 -6.83 -18.36
C ILE A 32 -24.62 -6.53 -17.84
N ILE A 33 -24.50 -6.25 -16.54
CA ILE A 33 -23.20 -6.03 -15.87
C ILE A 33 -22.29 -7.24 -16.07
N ASN A 34 -22.79 -8.45 -15.78
CA ASN A 34 -22.01 -9.68 -15.92
C ASN A 34 -21.58 -9.93 -17.37
N GLN A 35 -22.45 -9.61 -18.34
CA GLN A 35 -22.11 -9.70 -19.75
C GLN A 35 -20.99 -8.71 -20.12
N LYS A 36 -21.11 -7.44 -19.74
CA LYS A 36 -20.12 -6.40 -20.04
C LYS A 36 -18.77 -6.69 -19.38
N ILE A 37 -18.77 -7.17 -18.14
CA ILE A 37 -17.54 -7.65 -17.47
C ILE A 37 -16.91 -8.80 -18.25
N SER A 38 -17.72 -9.73 -18.78
CA SER A 38 -17.20 -10.85 -19.58
C SER A 38 -16.59 -10.41 -20.91
N GLU A 39 -17.16 -9.39 -21.55
CA GLU A 39 -16.61 -8.76 -22.76
C GLU A 39 -15.28 -8.05 -22.45
N LEU A 40 -15.24 -7.22 -21.40
CA LEU A 40 -14.03 -6.52 -20.98
C LEU A 40 -12.88 -7.46 -20.58
N ARG A 41 -13.19 -8.66 -20.09
CA ARG A 41 -12.18 -9.71 -19.82
C ARG A 41 -11.64 -10.34 -21.10
N LYS A 42 -12.48 -10.55 -22.12
CA LYS A 42 -12.04 -11.07 -23.44
C LYS A 42 -11.10 -10.10 -24.14
N ASP A 43 -11.35 -8.80 -23.98
CA ASP A 43 -10.52 -7.74 -24.55
C ASP A 43 -9.26 -7.46 -23.73
N HIS A 44 -9.00 -8.25 -22.67
CA HIS A 44 -7.87 -8.10 -21.73
C HIS A 44 -7.78 -6.76 -20.98
N THR A 45 -8.83 -5.93 -21.06
CA THR A 45 -8.99 -4.67 -20.32
C THR A 45 -9.14 -4.94 -18.83
N LEU A 46 -9.94 -5.95 -18.46
CA LEU A 46 -10.04 -6.45 -17.10
C LEU A 46 -9.22 -7.73 -16.93
N LYS A 47 -8.42 -7.79 -15.87
CA LYS A 47 -7.69 -9.00 -15.49
C LYS A 47 -8.63 -10.05 -14.92
N ASN A 48 -8.22 -11.31 -15.01
CA ASN A 48 -9.04 -12.38 -14.45
C ASN A 48 -9.01 -12.31 -12.92
N PRO A 49 -10.13 -12.64 -12.26
CA PRO A 49 -10.16 -12.76 -10.80
C PRO A 49 -9.30 -13.94 -10.37
N LEU A 50 -8.63 -13.77 -9.23
CA LEU A 50 -7.86 -14.85 -8.59
C LEU A 50 -8.77 -15.93 -8.01
N VAL A 51 -9.92 -15.52 -7.45
CA VAL A 51 -10.94 -16.41 -6.92
C VAL A 51 -12.03 -16.60 -7.96
N LYS A 52 -12.11 -17.79 -8.55
CA LYS A 52 -13.08 -18.13 -9.61
C LYS A 52 -14.34 -18.80 -9.06
N ASP A 53 -14.17 -19.59 -8.01
CA ASP A 53 -15.22 -20.38 -7.40
C ASP A 53 -15.72 -19.78 -6.09
N SER A 54 -16.94 -20.12 -5.72
CA SER A 54 -17.49 -19.75 -4.42
C SER A 54 -16.75 -20.49 -3.31
N LEU A 55 -16.22 -19.73 -2.34
CA LEU A 55 -15.59 -20.31 -1.16
C LEU A 55 -16.63 -20.98 -0.25
N SER A 56 -16.30 -22.16 0.26
CA SER A 56 -17.05 -22.82 1.33
C SER A 56 -16.96 -22.02 2.63
N LYS A 57 -17.87 -22.30 3.58
CA LYS A 57 -17.84 -21.66 4.91
C LYS A 57 -16.51 -21.88 5.65
N LYS A 58 -15.90 -23.05 5.46
CA LYS A 58 -14.60 -23.37 6.07
C LYS A 58 -13.47 -22.54 5.46
N GLU A 59 -13.44 -22.41 4.14
CA GLU A 59 -12.44 -21.58 3.44
C GLU A 59 -12.60 -20.10 3.76
N LEU A 60 -13.84 -19.61 3.86
CA LEU A 60 -14.13 -18.25 4.32
C LEU A 60 -13.59 -17.98 5.72
N SER A 61 -13.80 -18.91 6.66
CA SER A 61 -13.26 -18.77 8.01
C SER A 61 -11.73 -18.78 8.02
N VAL A 62 -11.09 -19.63 7.21
CA VAL A 62 -9.63 -19.62 7.07
C VAL A 62 -9.14 -18.30 6.48
N LEU A 63 -9.81 -17.77 5.45
CA LEU A 63 -9.48 -16.50 4.82
C LEU A 63 -9.51 -15.35 5.83
N GLU A 64 -10.55 -15.29 6.66
CA GLU A 64 -10.69 -14.27 7.71
C GLU A 64 -9.58 -14.39 8.76
N ASN A 65 -9.28 -15.61 9.22
CA ASN A 65 -8.19 -15.82 10.17
C ASN A 65 -6.82 -15.39 9.60
N VAL A 66 -6.56 -15.65 8.32
CA VAL A 66 -5.33 -15.20 7.64
C VAL A 66 -5.29 -13.68 7.51
N ASN A 67 -6.39 -13.05 7.12
CA ASN A 67 -6.49 -11.60 7.01
C ASN A 67 -6.26 -10.92 8.38
N ASP A 68 -6.83 -11.48 9.44
CA ASP A 68 -6.66 -10.98 10.81
C ASP A 68 -5.20 -11.08 11.25
N ALA A 69 -4.57 -12.24 11.06
CA ALA A 69 -3.17 -12.43 11.42
C ALA A 69 -2.23 -11.51 10.63
N MET A 70 -2.48 -11.34 9.33
CA MET A 70 -1.70 -10.45 8.48
C MET A 70 -1.87 -8.99 8.90
N TYR A 71 -3.11 -8.55 9.12
CA TYR A 71 -3.38 -7.18 9.55
C TYR A 71 -2.66 -6.84 10.86
N GLU A 72 -2.70 -7.72 11.87
CA GLU A 72 -2.00 -7.47 13.13
C GLU A 72 -0.47 -7.41 12.95
N ASP A 73 0.13 -8.32 12.18
CA ASP A 73 1.58 -8.28 11.90
C ASP A 73 1.98 -6.99 11.17
N TYR A 74 1.25 -6.61 10.12
CA TYR A 74 1.53 -5.39 9.39
C TYR A 74 1.31 -4.13 10.23
N ARG A 75 0.23 -4.07 11.02
CA ARG A 75 -0.03 -2.97 11.95
C ARG A 75 1.11 -2.82 12.98
N LEU A 76 1.59 -3.93 13.56
CA LEU A 76 2.72 -3.90 14.48
C LEU A 76 4.01 -3.41 13.80
N ARG A 77 4.26 -3.82 12.56
CA ARG A 77 5.40 -3.33 11.77
C ARG A 77 5.28 -1.84 11.48
N GLU A 78 4.08 -1.32 11.22
CA GLU A 78 3.83 0.10 11.06
C GLU A 78 4.14 0.87 12.34
N GLU A 79 3.68 0.40 13.50
CA GLU A 79 3.97 1.00 14.80
C GLU A 79 5.48 1.00 15.10
N LEU A 80 6.16 -0.12 14.83
CA LEU A 80 7.61 -0.23 14.99
C LEU A 80 8.36 0.71 14.03
N PHE A 81 7.91 0.84 12.79
CA PHE A 81 8.50 1.75 11.82
C PHE A 81 8.36 3.21 12.28
N LYS A 82 7.17 3.61 12.76
CA LYS A 82 6.94 4.94 13.35
C LYS A 82 7.86 5.19 14.54
N LEU A 83 7.96 4.22 15.46
CA LEU A 83 8.84 4.32 16.63
C LEU A 83 10.32 4.47 16.23
N ARG A 84 10.80 3.65 15.30
CA ARG A 84 12.18 3.73 14.80
C ARG A 84 12.47 5.04 14.07
N SER A 85 11.51 5.52 13.28
CA SER A 85 11.61 6.80 12.60
C SER A 85 11.74 7.93 13.61
N GLN A 86 10.90 7.92 14.65
CA GLN A 86 10.93 8.90 15.73
C GLN A 86 12.27 8.88 16.50
N ALA A 87 12.73 7.69 16.91
CA ALA A 87 14.02 7.56 17.60
C ALA A 87 15.21 8.03 16.72
N THR A 88 15.15 7.79 15.41
CA THR A 88 16.16 8.27 14.46
C THR A 88 16.17 9.79 14.38
N ILE A 89 14.98 10.39 14.28
CA ILE A 89 14.79 11.85 14.31
C ILE A 89 15.37 12.44 15.60
N GLU A 90 14.98 11.91 16.76
CA GLU A 90 15.44 12.40 18.06
C GLU A 90 16.97 12.28 18.21
N SER A 91 17.59 11.25 17.64
CA SER A 91 19.05 11.10 17.67
C SER A 91 19.78 12.27 16.99
N PHE A 92 19.18 12.92 15.99
CA PHE A 92 19.76 14.09 15.34
C PHE A 92 19.72 15.32 16.23
N GLN A 93 18.70 15.46 17.09
CA GLN A 93 18.60 16.56 18.06
C GLN A 93 19.77 16.55 19.04
N TYR A 94 20.23 15.36 19.46
CA TYR A 94 21.35 15.20 20.38
C TYR A 94 22.72 15.08 19.68
N SER A 95 22.75 15.16 18.35
CA SER A 95 23.99 15.08 17.58
C SER A 95 24.87 16.31 17.85
N LYS A 96 26.11 16.09 18.32
CA LYS A 96 27.13 17.14 18.49
C LYS A 96 27.80 17.54 17.17
N ALA A 97 27.18 17.26 16.03
CA ALA A 97 27.71 17.65 14.73
C ALA A 97 27.75 19.18 14.63
N LYS A 98 28.95 19.75 14.48
CA LYS A 98 29.21 21.21 14.50
C LYS A 98 28.41 22.02 13.46
N HIS A 99 27.80 21.36 12.48
CA HIS A 99 27.06 21.98 11.37
C HIS A 99 25.54 21.80 11.44
N PHE A 100 25.01 21.02 12.40
CA PHE A 100 23.58 20.78 12.51
C PHE A 100 22.94 21.85 13.41
N LYS A 101 22.18 22.78 12.81
CA LYS A 101 21.48 23.84 13.54
C LYS A 101 20.10 23.37 13.97
N ILE A 102 19.63 23.85 15.12
CA ILE A 102 18.30 23.50 15.66
C ILE A 102 17.18 23.99 14.74
N GLU A 103 17.38 25.09 14.01
CA GLU A 103 16.44 25.60 13.01
C GLU A 103 16.27 24.63 11.83
N ASP A 104 17.36 23.99 11.39
CA ASP A 104 17.33 23.00 10.31
C ASP A 104 16.56 21.75 10.75
N TYR A 105 16.78 21.28 11.98
CA TYR A 105 16.02 20.20 12.59
C TYR A 105 14.51 20.49 12.61
N ASN A 106 14.11 21.66 13.11
CA ASN A 106 12.71 22.05 13.20
C ASN A 106 12.05 22.16 11.83
N THR A 107 12.80 22.62 10.82
CA THR A 107 12.32 22.70 9.44
C THR A 107 12.10 21.29 8.87
N MET A 108 13.05 20.37 9.06
CA MET A 108 12.91 18.98 8.62
C MET A 108 11.69 18.28 9.24
N ILE A 109 11.42 18.50 10.53
CA ILE A 109 10.25 17.94 11.22
C ILE A 109 8.95 18.48 10.62
N LYS A 110 8.87 19.80 10.41
CA LYS A 110 7.68 20.44 9.82
C LYS A 110 7.41 19.92 8.41
N GLU A 111 8.44 19.74 7.59
CA GLU A 111 8.28 19.17 6.25
C GLU A 111 7.85 17.69 6.31
N GLY A 112 8.40 16.89 7.22
CA GLY A 112 8.00 15.50 7.39
C GLY A 112 6.53 15.32 7.80
N GLN A 113 5.99 16.24 8.62
CA GLN A 113 4.58 16.23 9.03
C GLN A 113 3.60 16.49 7.88
N LYS A 114 4.02 17.14 6.79
CA LYS A 114 3.17 17.35 5.61
C LYS A 114 2.91 16.06 4.83
N HIS A 115 3.73 15.04 5.04
CA HIS A 115 3.65 13.76 4.36
C HIS A 115 3.49 12.63 5.38
N PRO A 116 2.28 12.47 5.96
CA PRO A 116 2.04 11.39 6.91
C PRO A 116 2.22 10.04 6.23
N ILE A 117 2.81 9.11 6.97
CA ILE A 117 2.93 7.72 6.54
C ILE A 117 1.50 7.15 6.41
N PRO A 118 1.11 6.58 5.26
CA PRO A 118 -0.19 5.94 5.10
C PRO A 118 -0.40 4.87 6.17
N SER A 119 -1.58 4.88 6.80
CA SER A 119 -1.92 3.86 7.79
C SER A 119 -2.34 2.57 7.11
N ILE A 120 -1.93 1.44 7.68
CA ILE A 120 -2.36 0.14 7.21
C ILE A 120 -3.83 -0.07 7.61
N SER A 121 -4.66 -0.42 6.63
CA SER A 121 -6.06 -0.75 6.83
C SER A 121 -6.29 -2.25 6.71
N LYS A 122 -7.29 -2.74 7.43
CA LYS A 122 -7.75 -4.13 7.31
C LYS A 122 -8.61 -4.25 6.06
N LEU A 123 -8.30 -5.22 5.22
CA LEU A 123 -9.09 -5.48 4.02
C LEU A 123 -10.41 -6.13 4.41
N SER A 124 -11.49 -5.69 3.78
CA SER A 124 -12.79 -6.35 3.82
C SER A 124 -12.76 -7.64 2.98
N ARG A 125 -13.69 -8.54 3.28
CA ARG A 125 -13.87 -9.76 2.50
C ARG A 125 -14.10 -9.48 1.01
N ALA A 126 -14.86 -8.44 0.68
CA ALA A 126 -15.16 -8.06 -0.70
C ALA A 126 -13.90 -7.62 -1.45
N GLU A 127 -13.03 -6.82 -0.82
CA GLU A 127 -11.76 -6.38 -1.41
C GLU A 127 -10.83 -7.56 -1.69
N ILE A 128 -10.75 -8.52 -0.77
CA ILE A 128 -9.92 -9.72 -0.97
C ILE A 128 -10.46 -10.58 -2.12
N LEU A 129 -11.78 -10.74 -2.21
CA LEU A 129 -12.42 -11.52 -3.28
C LEU A 129 -12.37 -10.83 -4.64
N SER A 130 -12.23 -9.49 -4.66
CA SER A 130 -12.03 -8.73 -5.90
C SER A 130 -10.62 -8.82 -6.47
N ALA A 131 -9.69 -9.51 -5.79
CA ALA A 131 -8.31 -9.60 -6.21
C ALA A 131 -8.16 -10.26 -7.59
N SER A 132 -7.28 -9.71 -8.41
CA SER A 132 -7.06 -10.10 -9.82
C SER A 132 -5.60 -10.47 -10.12
N GLU A 133 -5.36 -11.07 -11.28
CA GLU A 133 -4.04 -11.59 -11.69
C GLU A 133 -2.91 -10.56 -11.68
N ASP A 134 -3.21 -9.29 -11.89
CA ASP A 134 -2.23 -8.19 -11.77
C ASP A 134 -1.70 -8.00 -10.35
N MET A 135 -2.47 -8.33 -9.31
CA MET A 135 -2.00 -8.27 -7.93
C MET A 135 -0.90 -9.30 -7.62
N LEU A 136 -0.69 -10.31 -8.49
CA LEU A 136 0.42 -11.26 -8.38
C LEU A 136 1.74 -10.71 -8.93
N LEU A 137 1.72 -9.56 -9.62
CA LEU A 137 2.92 -8.92 -10.15
C LEU A 137 3.70 -8.24 -9.02
N ILE A 138 4.64 -8.99 -8.45
CA ILE A 138 5.57 -8.46 -7.44
C ILE A 138 6.85 -8.01 -8.16
N GLU A 139 6.99 -6.71 -8.38
CA GLU A 139 8.22 -6.14 -8.92
C GLU A 139 9.25 -5.92 -7.82
N LYS A 140 10.49 -6.39 -8.07
CA LYS A 140 11.60 -6.15 -7.16
C LYS A 140 12.02 -4.68 -7.24
N ILE A 141 11.68 -3.92 -6.21
CA ILE A 141 12.05 -2.49 -6.09
C ILE A 141 13.57 -2.28 -5.97
N SER A 142 14.34 -3.33 -5.65
CA SER A 142 15.80 -3.26 -5.53
C SER A 142 16.54 -3.46 -6.86
N ASN A 143 15.85 -3.53 -8.01
CA ASN A 143 16.54 -3.79 -9.28
C ASN A 143 17.29 -2.53 -9.74
N ILE A 144 18.56 -2.69 -10.10
CA ILE A 144 19.44 -1.59 -10.51
C ILE A 144 18.91 -0.90 -11.78
N ASP A 145 18.16 -1.62 -12.62
CA ASP A 145 17.62 -1.09 -13.88
C ASP A 145 16.42 -0.16 -13.69
N SER A 146 15.53 -0.39 -12.71
CA SER A 146 14.46 0.58 -12.36
C SER A 146 14.98 1.81 -11.62
N SER A 147 16.20 1.73 -11.08
CA SER A 147 16.93 2.83 -10.46
C SER A 147 17.63 3.76 -11.47
N LYS A 148 17.81 3.37 -12.75
CA LYS A 148 18.48 4.20 -13.75
C LYS A 148 17.68 5.44 -14.18
N GLY A 149 16.35 5.43 -14.03
CA GLY A 149 15.46 6.54 -14.41
C GLY A 149 14.97 7.42 -13.25
N THR A 150 15.02 6.94 -12.01
CA THR A 150 14.61 7.71 -10.82
C THR A 150 15.78 8.55 -10.31
N ASN A 151 15.91 9.77 -10.82
CA ASN A 151 16.77 10.82 -10.27
C ASN A 151 16.25 11.29 -8.90
N ASN A 152 16.37 10.45 -7.88
CA ASN A 152 16.01 10.81 -6.51
C ASN A 152 17.18 11.57 -5.87
N SER A 153 16.89 12.72 -5.26
CA SER A 153 17.88 13.60 -4.58
C SER A 153 18.80 12.86 -3.61
N THR A 154 18.33 11.76 -3.00
CA THR A 154 19.10 10.89 -2.09
C THR A 154 20.25 10.14 -2.75
N LYS A 155 20.23 9.89 -4.07
CA LYS A 155 21.35 9.24 -4.79
C LYS A 155 22.57 10.15 -4.96
N LYS A 156 22.43 11.47 -4.77
CA LYS A 156 23.53 12.42 -4.86
C LYS A 156 24.44 12.45 -3.62
N TYR A 157 24.04 11.81 -2.53
CA TYR A 157 24.95 11.62 -1.38
C TYR A 157 25.91 10.46 -1.69
N ILE A 158 26.86 10.73 -2.57
CA ILE A 158 28.11 9.97 -2.59
C ILE A 158 28.74 10.24 -1.22
N LEU A 159 28.87 9.18 -0.40
CA LEU A 159 29.64 9.24 0.84
C LEU A 159 31.09 9.53 0.42
N GLU A 160 31.47 10.82 0.37
CA GLU A 160 32.81 11.24 -0.04
C GLU A 160 33.89 10.66 0.88
N ASP A 161 33.55 10.40 2.14
CA ASP A 161 34.39 9.73 3.10
C ASP A 161 33.84 8.36 3.48
N LYS A 162 34.70 7.34 3.35
CA LYS A 162 34.49 6.01 3.94
C LYS A 162 34.11 6.20 5.42
N PRO A 163 32.98 5.65 5.91
CA PRO A 163 32.60 5.81 7.31
C PRO A 163 33.76 5.36 8.21
N LYS A 164 34.30 6.27 9.02
CA LYS A 164 35.34 5.90 9.99
C LYS A 164 34.79 4.80 10.89
N ASP A 165 35.58 3.74 11.03
CA ASP A 165 35.26 2.55 11.80
C ASP A 165 34.66 2.92 13.16
N ARG A 166 33.40 2.52 13.39
CA ARG A 166 32.68 2.73 14.65
C ARG A 166 32.70 1.48 15.55
N GLY A 167 33.58 0.53 15.26
CA GLY A 167 33.82 -0.65 16.09
C GLY A 167 35.24 -0.62 16.63
N GLY A 168 35.39 -0.81 17.94
CA GLY A 168 36.68 -0.89 18.64
C GLY A 168 37.48 -2.14 18.26
N ARG A 169 37.93 -2.22 17.01
CA ARG A 169 38.98 -3.16 16.61
C ARG A 169 40.27 -2.67 17.26
N MET A 170 40.63 -3.30 18.38
CA MET A 170 41.99 -3.17 18.90
C MET A 170 42.94 -3.57 17.78
N VAL A 171 43.76 -2.62 17.35
CA VAL A 171 44.86 -2.88 16.45
C VAL A 171 45.87 -3.66 17.28
N GLY A 172 45.94 -4.97 17.05
CA GLY A 172 46.97 -5.82 17.64
C GLY A 172 48.35 -5.32 17.19
N HIS A 173 49.28 -5.29 18.16
CA HIS A 173 50.65 -4.80 18.07
C HIS A 173 51.45 -5.29 16.86
#